data_AF-A0A210Q341-F1
#
_entry.id   AF-A0A210Q341-F1
#
_cell.length_a   1.000
_cell.length_b   1.000
_cell.length_c   1.000
_cell.angle_alpha   90.00
_cell.angle_beta   90.00
_cell.angle_gamma   90.00
#
_symmetry.space_group_name_H-M   'P 1'
#
loop_
_entity.id
_entity.type
_entity.pdbx_description
1 polymer ?
#
loop_
_entity_poly.entity_id
_entity_poly.type
_entity_poly.pdbx_seq_one_letter_code
_entity_poly.pdbx_strand_id
1 'polypeptide(L)'
;MASSGSYSEQVIDLHNKMVLEISDMIFEGCDCWDKLLGILSGSPLTPKEKGSIKSIHDLFEVLMMKQEINYGDYEKLRKKMSVIHKLAATKIKNYESKIQTQLELDEEESPKVEKSRRSENKEETGGRLRSAKGDSKGRKRRESSRTVTDVEKRKLHADMVQELSEELSMHMGDEWASFKNNMRYKLSFGGAVLEGITDMFSACKKMMAKGKIDIGKYDKLIEVVEPIDKNLVDIINEYLKKMGIEPTPKKKLMRTRSSDSS
;
A
#
# COMPACT_ATOMS: atom_id res chain seq x y z
N MET A 1 -22.56 9.01 -25.96
CA MET A 1 -21.14 9.16 -25.58
C MET A 1 -21.08 9.03 -24.07
N ALA A 2 -20.58 7.91 -23.56
CA ALA A 2 -20.44 7.70 -22.12
C ALA A 2 -19.42 8.71 -21.59
N SER A 3 -19.76 9.40 -20.51
CA SER A 3 -18.84 10.27 -19.80
C SER A 3 -17.59 9.46 -19.46
N SER A 4 -16.41 9.88 -19.90
CA SER A 4 -15.14 9.36 -19.39
C SER A 4 -15.00 9.82 -17.95
N GLY A 5 -15.79 9.21 -17.06
CA GLY A 5 -15.70 9.43 -15.63
C GLY A 5 -14.29 9.03 -15.21
N SER A 6 -13.54 10.00 -14.69
CA SER A 6 -12.30 9.70 -14.00
C SER A 6 -12.67 8.80 -12.82
N TYR A 7 -12.16 7.58 -12.80
CA TYR A 7 -12.27 6.71 -11.62
C TYR A 7 -11.62 7.40 -10.42
N SER A 8 -12.10 7.07 -9.20
CA SER A 8 -11.46 7.58 -7.98
C SER A 8 -10.03 7.08 -7.85
N GLU A 9 -9.19 7.84 -7.14
CA GLU A 9 -7.82 7.43 -6.82
C GLU A 9 -7.80 6.05 -6.12
N GLN A 10 -8.81 5.77 -5.28
CA GLN A 10 -8.92 4.49 -4.56
C GLN A 10 -9.11 3.29 -5.50
N VAL A 11 -9.92 3.45 -6.56
CA VAL A 11 -10.09 2.42 -7.60
C VAL A 11 -8.79 2.18 -8.35
N ILE A 12 -8.07 3.25 -8.70
CA ILE A 12 -6.77 3.19 -9.39
C ILE A 12 -5.73 2.50 -8.50
N ASP A 13 -5.67 2.85 -7.22
CA ASP A 13 -4.76 2.23 -6.25
C ASP A 13 -5.01 0.74 -6.05
N LEU A 14 -6.28 0.33 -5.95
CA LEU A 14 -6.65 -1.07 -5.86
C LEU A 14 -6.23 -1.86 -7.10
N HIS A 15 -6.40 -1.29 -8.28
CA HIS A 15 -5.93 -1.88 -9.53
C HIS A 15 -4.40 -2.01 -9.55
N ASN A 16 -3.68 -0.92 -9.29
CA ASN A 16 -2.21 -0.92 -9.30
C ASN A 16 -1.64 -1.95 -8.32
N LYS A 17 -2.27 -2.07 -7.14
CA LYS A 17 -1.90 -3.07 -6.14
C LYS A 17 -2.18 -4.50 -6.61
N MET A 18 -3.29 -4.73 -7.30
CA MET A 18 -3.58 -6.02 -7.92
C MET A 18 -2.51 -6.38 -8.96
N VAL A 19 -2.19 -5.46 -9.87
CA VAL A 19 -1.21 -5.66 -10.93
C VAL A 19 0.17 -5.96 -10.34
N LEU A 20 0.59 -5.21 -9.31
CA LEU A 20 1.84 -5.44 -8.59
C LEU A 20 1.90 -6.83 -7.94
N GLU A 21 0.82 -7.25 -7.24
CA GLU A 21 0.76 -8.58 -6.62
C GLU A 21 0.79 -9.71 -7.65
N ILE A 22 0.23 -9.50 -8.84
CA ILE A 22 0.30 -10.50 -9.93
C ILE A 22 1.69 -10.51 -10.57
N SER A 23 2.34 -9.36 -10.71
CA SER A 23 3.72 -9.24 -11.22
C SER A 23 4.71 -10.01 -10.36
N ASP A 24 4.52 -10.01 -9.03
CA ASP A 24 5.30 -10.84 -8.10
C ASP A 24 5.08 -12.36 -8.29
N MET A 25 3.99 -12.78 -8.94
CA MET A 25 3.66 -14.20 -9.20
C MET A 25 4.00 -14.65 -10.61
N ILE A 26 3.92 -13.75 -11.59
CA ILE A 26 4.10 -14.04 -13.01
C ILE A 26 5.02 -12.96 -13.57
N PHE A 27 6.24 -13.36 -13.93
CA PHE A 27 7.27 -12.46 -14.43
C PHE A 27 7.86 -13.00 -15.74
N GLU A 28 8.48 -12.10 -16.51
CA GLU A 28 9.13 -12.45 -17.78
C GLU A 28 10.16 -13.56 -17.57
N GLY A 29 10.07 -14.62 -18.40
CA GLY A 29 10.94 -15.78 -18.32
C GLY A 29 10.43 -16.93 -17.43
N CYS A 30 9.27 -16.81 -16.77
CA CYS A 30 8.61 -17.96 -16.15
C CYS A 30 7.75 -18.74 -17.17
N ASP A 31 7.63 -20.06 -17.01
CA ASP A 31 6.72 -20.90 -17.83
C ASP A 31 5.28 -20.38 -17.84
N CYS A 32 4.86 -19.76 -16.74
CA CYS A 32 3.56 -19.14 -16.59
C CYS A 32 3.33 -17.95 -17.53
N TRP A 33 4.38 -17.16 -17.77
CA TRP A 33 4.34 -15.97 -18.60
C TRP A 33 4.13 -16.33 -20.07
N ASP A 34 4.91 -17.29 -20.58
CA ASP A 34 4.80 -17.74 -21.97
C ASP A 34 3.43 -18.39 -22.24
N LYS A 35 2.92 -19.17 -21.30
CA LYS A 35 1.56 -19.74 -21.36
C LYS A 35 0.49 -18.67 -21.36
N LEU A 36 0.64 -17.63 -20.54
CA LEU A 36 -0.29 -16.49 -20.49
C LEU A 36 -0.34 -15.76 -21.82
N LEU A 37 0.82 -15.37 -22.35
CA LEU A 37 0.89 -14.72 -23.67
C LEU A 37 0.40 -15.65 -24.78
N GLY A 38 0.60 -16.96 -24.65
CA GLY A 38 0.06 -17.99 -25.55
C GLY A 38 -1.47 -18.00 -25.57
N ILE A 39 -2.13 -18.07 -24.41
CA ILE A 39 -3.61 -18.07 -24.31
C ILE A 39 -4.23 -16.74 -24.77
N LEU A 40 -3.48 -15.65 -24.68
CA LEU A 40 -3.92 -14.32 -25.16
C LEU A 40 -3.59 -14.08 -26.64
N SER A 41 -2.90 -15.00 -27.31
CA SER A 41 -2.51 -14.87 -28.72
C SER A 41 -3.72 -14.97 -29.65
N GLY A 42 -3.81 -14.07 -30.64
CA GLY A 42 -4.86 -14.06 -31.66
C GLY A 42 -6.17 -13.39 -31.20
N SER A 43 -6.42 -13.35 -29.89
CA SER A 43 -7.38 -12.46 -29.25
C SER A 43 -7.19 -12.51 -27.73
N PRO A 44 -6.90 -11.37 -27.06
CA PRO A 44 -6.91 -10.00 -27.59
C PRO A 44 -5.57 -9.46 -28.13
N LEU A 45 -4.47 -10.21 -28.02
CA LEU A 45 -3.14 -9.71 -28.39
C LEU A 45 -2.78 -10.10 -29.83
N THR A 46 -2.26 -9.12 -30.56
CA THR A 46 -1.58 -9.34 -31.85
C THR A 46 -0.15 -9.85 -31.61
N PRO A 47 0.46 -10.53 -32.60
CA PRO A 47 1.85 -10.96 -32.50
C PRO A 47 2.84 -9.80 -32.24
N LYS A 48 2.55 -8.62 -32.79
CA LYS A 48 3.38 -7.43 -32.60
C LYS A 48 3.34 -6.94 -31.15
N GLU A 49 2.15 -6.82 -30.57
CA GLU A 49 1.99 -6.39 -29.17
C GLU A 49 2.62 -7.38 -28.19
N LYS A 50 2.51 -8.69 -28.48
CA LYS A 50 3.16 -9.72 -27.66
C LYS A 50 4.68 -9.51 -27.55
N GLY A 51 5.32 -9.08 -28.64
CA GLY A 51 6.76 -8.80 -28.65
C GLY A 51 7.16 -7.54 -27.87
N SER A 52 6.22 -6.63 -27.61
CA SER A 52 6.46 -5.39 -26.84
C SER A 52 6.11 -5.52 -25.36
N ILE A 53 5.29 -6.49 -24.98
CA ILE A 53 4.87 -6.71 -23.58
C ILE A 53 6.00 -7.43 -22.84
N LYS A 54 6.66 -6.74 -21.91
CA LYS A 54 7.77 -7.27 -21.10
C LYS A 54 7.40 -7.47 -19.63
N SER A 55 6.26 -6.92 -19.20
CA SER A 55 5.82 -7.02 -17.81
C SER A 55 4.31 -7.24 -17.69
N ILE A 56 3.87 -7.72 -16.53
CA ILE A 56 2.44 -7.79 -16.20
C ILE A 56 1.79 -6.40 -16.26
N HIS A 57 2.51 -5.34 -15.93
CA HIS A 57 2.01 -3.96 -16.06
C HIS A 57 1.70 -3.64 -17.52
N ASP A 58 2.65 -3.86 -18.43
CA ASP A 58 2.47 -3.61 -19.88
C ASP A 58 1.27 -4.41 -20.42
N LEU A 59 1.13 -5.66 -19.95
CA LEU A 59 0.02 -6.53 -20.34
C LEU A 59 -1.32 -5.91 -19.93
N PHE A 60 -1.48 -5.51 -18.67
CA PHE A 60 -2.72 -4.93 -18.18
C PHE A 60 -3.05 -3.61 -18.88
N GLU A 61 -2.05 -2.77 -19.12
CA GLU A 61 -2.21 -1.51 -19.85
C GLU A 61 -2.74 -1.76 -21.27
N VAL A 62 -2.12 -2.67 -22.04
CA VAL A 62 -2.58 -3.02 -23.39
C VAL A 62 -4.00 -3.58 -23.37
N LEU A 63 -4.34 -4.44 -22.40
CA LEU A 63 -5.68 -5.01 -22.28
C LEU A 63 -6.74 -3.95 -21.95
N MET A 64 -6.42 -2.97 -21.11
CA MET A 64 -7.32 -1.85 -20.78
C MET A 64 -7.50 -0.90 -21.97
N MET A 65 -6.41 -0.55 -22.66
CA MET A 65 -6.47 0.27 -23.87
C MET A 65 -7.38 -0.35 -24.94
N LYS A 66 -7.40 -1.68 -25.04
CA LYS A 66 -8.24 -2.43 -25.96
C LYS A 66 -9.64 -2.72 -25.42
N GLN A 67 -9.96 -2.24 -24.21
CA GLN A 67 -11.24 -2.46 -23.52
C GLN A 67 -11.59 -3.94 -23.32
N GLU A 68 -10.57 -4.79 -23.23
CA GLU A 68 -10.73 -6.23 -22.98
C GLU A 68 -10.90 -6.52 -21.49
N ILE A 69 -10.41 -5.60 -20.67
CA ILE A 69 -10.67 -5.51 -19.23
C ILE A 69 -10.97 -4.05 -18.88
N ASN A 70 -11.66 -3.83 -17.77
CA ASN A 70 -11.90 -2.50 -17.21
C ASN A 70 -11.82 -2.56 -15.67
N TYR A 71 -11.81 -1.40 -15.01
CA TYR A 71 -11.93 -1.35 -13.56
C TYR A 71 -13.22 -2.05 -13.11
N GLY A 72 -13.06 -3.11 -12.31
CA GLY A 72 -14.18 -3.92 -11.82
C GLY A 72 -14.72 -4.95 -12.80
N ASP A 73 -14.16 -5.07 -14.01
CA ASP A 73 -14.48 -6.15 -14.96
C ASP A 73 -13.17 -6.80 -15.43
N TYR A 74 -12.79 -7.85 -14.71
CA TYR A 74 -11.60 -8.66 -15.03
C TYR A 74 -11.97 -10.11 -15.34
N GLU A 75 -13.26 -10.43 -15.51
CA GLU A 75 -13.74 -11.81 -15.57
C GLU A 75 -13.10 -12.60 -16.70
N LYS A 76 -13.01 -12.02 -17.90
CA LYS A 76 -12.42 -12.66 -19.09
C LYS A 76 -10.96 -13.02 -18.84
N LEU A 77 -10.18 -12.06 -18.34
CA LEU A 77 -8.76 -12.27 -18.01
C LEU A 77 -8.62 -13.29 -16.88
N ARG A 78 -9.44 -13.19 -15.84
CA ARG A 78 -9.47 -14.13 -14.70
C ARG A 78 -9.69 -15.57 -15.15
N LYS A 79 -10.67 -15.81 -16.04
CA LYS A 79 -10.96 -17.15 -16.61
C LYS A 79 -9.73 -17.70 -17.33
N LYS A 80 -9.11 -16.92 -18.22
CA LYS A 80 -7.88 -17.31 -18.93
C LYS A 80 -6.71 -17.56 -17.96
N MET A 81 -6.53 -16.67 -16.98
CA MET A 81 -5.50 -16.78 -15.95
C MET A 81 -5.67 -18.05 -15.10
N SER A 82 -6.90 -18.48 -14.81
CA SER A 82 -7.18 -19.64 -13.97
C SER A 82 -6.70 -20.97 -14.56
N VAL A 83 -6.56 -21.03 -15.89
CA VAL A 83 -6.00 -22.19 -16.61
C VAL A 83 -4.50 -22.32 -16.36
N ILE A 84 -3.81 -21.20 -16.14
CA ILE A 84 -2.34 -21.14 -16.07
C ILE A 84 -1.86 -21.06 -14.62
N HIS A 85 -2.49 -20.18 -13.83
CA HIS A 85 -2.03 -19.84 -12.49
C HIS A 85 -3.20 -19.49 -11.56
N LYS A 86 -3.72 -20.52 -10.86
CA LYS A 86 -4.92 -20.43 -10.00
C LYS A 86 -4.83 -19.36 -8.90
N LEU A 87 -3.65 -19.18 -8.32
CA LEU A 87 -3.47 -18.20 -7.24
C LEU A 87 -3.59 -16.76 -7.76
N ALA A 88 -2.97 -16.46 -8.90
CA ALA A 88 -3.10 -15.16 -9.57
C ALA A 88 -4.55 -14.88 -9.99
N ALA A 89 -5.26 -15.89 -10.51
CA ALA A 89 -6.68 -15.75 -10.82
C ALA A 89 -7.54 -15.46 -9.57
N THR A 90 -7.20 -16.08 -8.44
CA THR A 90 -7.86 -15.80 -7.15
C THR A 90 -7.58 -14.37 -6.68
N LYS A 91 -6.36 -13.87 -6.87
CA LYS A 91 -6.01 -12.47 -6.58
C LYS A 91 -6.82 -11.50 -7.43
N ILE A 92 -6.91 -11.74 -8.75
CA ILE A 92 -7.74 -10.95 -9.65
C ILE A 92 -9.18 -10.90 -9.13
N LYS A 93 -9.78 -12.05 -8.81
CA LYS A 93 -11.15 -12.12 -8.26
C LYS A 93 -11.34 -11.27 -7.01
N ASN A 94 -10.40 -11.35 -6.06
CA ASN A 94 -10.49 -10.65 -4.80
C ASN A 94 -10.39 -9.13 -4.98
N TYR A 95 -9.53 -8.66 -5.90
CA TYR A 95 -9.40 -7.24 -6.20
C TYR A 95 -10.55 -6.72 -7.05
N GLU A 96 -11.05 -7.52 -8.00
CA GLU A 96 -12.26 -7.24 -8.78
C GLU A 96 -13.45 -6.92 -7.85
N SER A 97 -13.71 -7.75 -6.84
CA SER A 97 -14.78 -7.48 -5.87
C SER A 97 -14.55 -6.21 -5.05
N LYS A 98 -13.31 -5.91 -4.65
CA LYS A 98 -12.99 -4.67 -3.92
C LYS A 98 -13.20 -3.42 -4.76
N ILE A 99 -12.78 -3.48 -6.03
CA ILE A 99 -12.95 -2.38 -6.99
C ILE A 99 -14.44 -2.17 -7.26
N GLN A 100 -15.22 -3.23 -7.44
CA GLN A 100 -16.67 -3.13 -7.61
C GLN A 100 -17.34 -2.45 -6.41
N THR A 101 -17.00 -2.85 -5.19
CA THR A 101 -17.51 -2.18 -3.98
C THR A 101 -17.12 -0.70 -3.94
N GLN A 102 -15.90 -0.34 -4.33
CA GLN A 102 -15.49 1.06 -4.35
C GLN A 102 -16.25 1.87 -5.40
N LEU A 103 -16.48 1.29 -6.59
CA LEU A 103 -17.28 1.92 -7.64
C LEU A 103 -18.72 2.20 -7.20
N GLU A 104 -19.33 1.27 -6.45
CA GLU A 104 -20.68 1.47 -5.87
C GLU A 104 -20.69 2.62 -4.86
N LEU A 105 -19.67 2.73 -3.99
CA LEU A 105 -19.54 3.83 -3.04
C LEU A 105 -19.35 5.19 -3.74
N ASP A 106 -18.51 5.23 -4.78
CA ASP A 106 -18.26 6.45 -5.56
C ASP A 106 -19.53 6.94 -6.30
N GLU A 107 -20.40 6.00 -6.72
CA GLU A 107 -21.69 6.32 -7.34
C GLU A 107 -22.70 6.87 -6.31
N GLU A 108 -22.70 6.37 -5.07
CA GLU A 108 -23.55 6.88 -3.98
C GLU A 108 -23.13 8.26 -3.46
N GLU A 109 -21.82 8.54 -3.42
CA GLU A 109 -21.27 9.84 -2.95
C GLU A 109 -21.42 10.95 -3.98
N SER A 110 -21.60 10.61 -5.26
CA SER A 110 -21.88 11.58 -6.31
C SER A 110 -23.21 12.27 -5.99
N PRO A 111 -23.22 13.57 -5.63
CA PRO A 111 -24.44 14.22 -5.15
C PRO A 111 -25.50 14.07 -6.24
N LYS A 112 -26.58 13.37 -5.90
CA LYS A 112 -27.82 13.47 -6.66
C LYS A 112 -28.14 14.95 -6.70
N VAL A 113 -27.80 15.61 -7.81
CA VAL A 113 -28.25 16.96 -8.13
C VAL A 113 -29.75 16.81 -8.29
N GLU A 114 -30.40 16.86 -7.15
CA GLU A 114 -31.82 16.81 -6.97
C GLU A 114 -32.33 18.04 -7.71
N LYS A 115 -32.93 17.79 -8.88
CA LYS A 115 -33.70 18.77 -9.64
C LYS A 115 -34.88 19.23 -8.76
N SER A 116 -34.58 20.11 -7.83
CA SER A 116 -35.47 20.88 -6.97
C SER A 116 -35.17 22.34 -7.33
N ARG A 117 -36.04 23.18 -7.85
CA ARG A 117 -37.49 23.23 -8.08
C ARG A 117 -37.71 24.34 -9.14
N ARG A 118 -38.79 24.26 -9.93
CA ARG A 118 -39.56 25.49 -10.25
C ARG A 118 -41.04 25.17 -10.34
N SER A 119 -41.71 25.32 -9.20
CA SER A 119 -43.14 25.61 -9.14
C SER A 119 -43.33 26.51 -7.94
N GLU A 120 -43.29 27.82 -8.18
CA GLU A 120 -43.82 28.84 -7.30
C GLU A 120 -45.34 28.72 -7.31
N ASN A 121 -45.96 28.57 -6.13
CA ASN A 121 -47.15 29.33 -5.78
C ASN A 121 -47.45 29.24 -4.27
N LYS A 122 -47.28 30.41 -3.64
CA LYS A 122 -48.15 31.13 -2.70
C LYS A 122 -48.64 30.54 -1.36
N GLU A 123 -48.58 31.48 -0.39
CA GLU A 123 -49.44 31.74 0.78
C GLU A 123 -49.15 30.92 2.04
N GLU A 124 -48.59 31.59 3.07
CA GLU A 124 -49.28 32.10 4.28
C GLU A 124 -49.68 30.95 5.22
N THR A 125 -49.50 30.96 6.54
CA THR A 125 -49.35 32.02 7.54
C THR A 125 -48.83 31.36 8.84
N GLY A 126 -48.09 32.11 9.65
CA GLY A 126 -48.23 32.15 11.11
C GLY A 126 -47.94 30.90 11.98
N GLY A 127 -47.03 31.07 12.94
CA GLY A 127 -47.30 30.50 14.28
C GLY A 127 -46.12 30.00 15.11
N ARG A 128 -45.70 30.88 16.03
CA ARG A 128 -45.41 30.59 17.45
C ARG A 128 -44.05 29.98 17.84
N LEU A 129 -43.24 30.88 18.40
CA LEU A 129 -42.32 30.70 19.52
C LEU A 129 -42.77 29.63 20.54
N ARG A 130 -41.84 28.75 20.94
CA ARG A 130 -41.68 28.32 22.34
C ARG A 130 -40.24 27.89 22.63
N SER A 131 -39.67 28.59 23.63
CA SER A 131 -38.44 28.27 24.34
C SER A 131 -38.49 26.88 24.97
N ALA A 132 -37.37 26.17 24.97
CA ALA A 132 -36.99 25.29 26.07
C ALA A 132 -35.46 25.19 26.17
N LYS A 133 -34.93 25.89 27.19
CA LYS A 133 -33.67 25.58 27.86
C LYS A 133 -33.64 24.10 28.28
N GLY A 134 -32.49 23.44 28.17
CA GLY A 134 -32.30 22.10 28.70
C GLY A 134 -30.86 21.59 28.60
N ASP A 135 -30.10 21.91 29.64
CA ASP A 135 -29.04 21.09 30.25
C ASP A 135 -27.96 20.40 29.39
N SER A 136 -26.83 21.10 29.31
CA SER A 136 -25.51 20.65 29.73
C SER A 136 -25.46 19.31 30.49
N LYS A 137 -25.09 18.22 29.80
CA LYS A 137 -24.35 17.12 30.42
C LYS A 137 -23.13 16.78 29.58
N GLY A 138 -21.97 17.13 30.15
CA GLY A 138 -20.66 16.80 29.63
C GLY A 138 -20.52 15.32 29.36
N ARG A 139 -20.59 14.94 28.09
CA ARG A 139 -20.05 13.68 27.61
C ARG A 139 -18.54 13.79 27.71
N LYS A 140 -18.00 13.27 28.81
CA LYS A 140 -16.61 12.82 28.91
C LYS A 140 -16.38 11.92 27.70
N ARG A 141 -15.75 12.48 26.67
CA ARG A 141 -15.32 11.81 25.44
C ARG A 141 -14.36 10.73 25.91
N ARG A 142 -14.88 9.53 26.17
CA ARG A 142 -14.07 8.33 26.19
C ARG A 142 -13.41 8.32 24.82
N GLU A 143 -12.14 8.68 24.77
CA GLU A 143 -11.24 8.30 23.69
C GLU A 143 -11.31 6.78 23.63
N SER A 144 -12.28 6.31 22.84
CA SER A 144 -12.35 4.93 22.42
C SER A 144 -11.04 4.70 21.72
N SER A 145 -10.13 3.99 22.38
CA SER A 145 -8.84 3.58 21.85
C SER A 145 -9.15 2.68 20.65
N ARG A 146 -9.33 3.32 19.48
CA ARG A 146 -9.60 2.63 18.22
C ARG A 146 -8.39 1.75 17.97
N THR A 147 -8.59 0.44 18.05
CA THR A 147 -7.56 -0.53 17.71
C THR A 147 -7.30 -0.43 16.21
N VAL A 148 -6.06 -0.09 15.84
CA VAL A 148 -5.63 -0.01 14.44
C VAL A 148 -5.75 -1.39 13.82
N THR A 149 -6.49 -1.48 12.71
CA THR A 149 -6.72 -2.71 11.95
C THR A 149 -5.44 -3.18 11.26
N ASP A 150 -5.37 -4.46 10.89
CA ASP A 150 -4.21 -5.00 10.17
C ASP A 150 -4.00 -4.36 8.79
N VAL A 151 -5.09 -3.89 8.16
CA VAL A 151 -5.02 -3.16 6.89
C VAL A 151 -4.36 -1.79 7.09
N GLU A 152 -4.78 -1.06 8.12
CA GLU A 152 -4.17 0.23 8.49
C GLU A 152 -2.70 0.05 8.90
N LYS A 153 -2.35 -1.01 9.66
CA LYS A 153 -0.95 -1.31 10.01
C LYS A 153 -0.07 -1.58 8.78
N ARG A 154 -0.60 -2.27 7.77
CA ARG A 154 0.12 -2.50 6.51
C ARG A 154 0.32 -1.22 5.71
N LYS A 155 -0.67 -0.31 5.71
CA LYS A 155 -0.53 1.00 5.07
C LYS A 155 0.55 1.82 5.79
N LEU A 156 0.45 1.93 7.12
CA LEU A 156 1.46 2.60 7.94
C LEU A 156 2.87 1.99 7.80
N HIS A 157 2.98 0.68 7.60
CA HIS A 157 4.26 0.05 7.29
C HIS A 157 4.83 0.51 5.94
N ALA A 158 3.99 0.54 4.89
CA ALA A 158 4.43 0.99 3.57
C ALA A 158 4.86 2.46 3.59
N ASP A 159 4.08 3.31 4.24
CA ASP A 159 4.37 4.74 4.40
C ASP A 159 5.69 4.96 5.16
N MET A 160 5.91 4.24 6.27
CA MET A 160 7.17 4.27 7.02
C MET A 160 8.38 3.86 6.17
N VAL A 161 8.25 2.79 5.39
CA VAL A 161 9.34 2.30 4.52
C VAL A 161 9.67 3.30 3.42
N GLN A 162 8.66 3.97 2.88
CA GLN A 162 8.85 5.04 1.90
C GLN A 162 9.62 6.21 2.52
N GLU A 163 9.17 6.71 3.68
CA GLU A 163 9.80 7.86 4.36
C GLU A 163 11.25 7.56 4.76
N LEU A 164 11.52 6.35 5.25
CA LEU A 164 12.89 5.89 5.50
C LEU A 164 13.74 5.84 4.22
N SER A 165 13.15 5.46 3.08
CA SER A 165 13.83 5.44 1.80
C SER A 165 14.18 6.84 1.33
N GLU A 166 13.27 7.80 1.52
CA GLU A 166 13.47 9.20 1.16
C GLU A 166 14.59 9.81 2.02
N GLU A 167 14.55 9.62 3.35
CA GLU A 167 15.56 10.14 4.28
C GLU A 167 16.96 9.58 3.97
N LEU A 168 17.09 8.26 3.77
CA LEU A 168 18.38 7.64 3.38
C LEU A 168 18.86 8.05 1.99
N SER A 169 17.94 8.41 1.08
CA SER A 169 18.32 8.85 -0.28
C SER A 169 18.83 10.28 -0.28
N MET A 170 18.38 11.12 0.66
CA MET A 170 18.87 12.50 0.80
C MET A 170 20.34 12.55 1.23
N HIS A 171 20.79 11.55 2.00
CA HIS A 171 22.16 11.44 2.50
C HIS A 171 22.94 10.40 1.68
N MET A 172 23.40 10.82 0.50
CA MET A 172 24.22 10.09 -0.49
C MET A 172 24.99 8.84 0.03
N GLY A 173 24.83 7.70 -0.66
CA GLY A 173 25.79 6.57 -0.81
C GLY A 173 26.37 5.87 0.44
N ASP A 174 27.09 6.60 1.29
CA ASP A 174 27.87 6.08 2.41
C ASP A 174 26.97 5.55 3.53
N GLU A 175 25.81 6.18 3.74
CA GLU A 175 24.80 5.72 4.69
C GLU A 175 24.17 4.40 4.23
N TRP A 176 23.98 4.23 2.93
CA TRP A 176 23.46 2.98 2.37
C TRP A 176 24.46 1.83 2.51
N ALA A 177 25.75 2.08 2.29
CA ALA A 177 26.80 1.11 2.55
C ALA A 177 26.87 0.74 4.04
N SER A 178 26.75 1.73 4.93
CA SER A 178 26.69 1.54 6.38
C SER A 178 25.47 0.73 6.81
N PHE A 179 24.31 0.97 6.19
CA PHE A 179 23.08 0.20 6.38
C PHE A 179 23.29 -1.27 6.01
N LYS A 180 23.82 -1.55 4.81
CA LYS A 180 24.12 -2.92 4.38
C LYS A 180 25.13 -3.61 5.30
N ASN A 181 26.16 -2.90 5.75
CA ASN A 181 27.13 -3.42 6.71
C ASN A 181 26.46 -3.74 8.05
N ASN A 182 25.60 -2.87 8.56
CA ASN A 182 24.85 -3.15 9.79
C ASN A 182 23.93 -4.36 9.63
N MET A 183 23.24 -4.51 8.49
CA MET A 183 22.47 -5.73 8.19
C MET A 183 23.35 -6.98 8.16
N ARG A 184 24.54 -6.90 7.56
CA ARG A 184 25.52 -8.01 7.51
C ARG A 184 25.89 -8.47 8.92
N TYR A 185 26.36 -7.55 9.75
CA TYR A 185 26.96 -7.90 11.05
C TYR A 185 25.93 -8.09 12.16
N LYS A 186 24.89 -7.27 12.23
CA LYS A 186 23.89 -7.33 13.32
C LYS A 186 22.82 -8.38 13.08
N LEU A 187 22.46 -8.64 11.82
CA LEU A 187 21.38 -9.56 11.47
C LEU A 187 21.86 -10.84 10.78
N SER A 188 23.17 -10.96 10.56
CA SER A 188 23.82 -12.11 9.91
C SER A 188 23.33 -12.35 8.48
N PHE A 189 23.12 -11.28 7.71
CA PHE A 189 22.80 -11.40 6.28
C PHE A 189 24.03 -11.82 5.49
N GLY A 190 23.87 -12.81 4.61
CA GLY A 190 24.91 -13.21 3.66
C GLY A 190 25.12 -12.17 2.56
N GLY A 191 26.35 -12.05 2.05
CA GLY A 191 26.72 -11.04 1.03
C GLY A 191 25.81 -11.06 -0.20
N ALA A 192 25.52 -12.26 -0.74
CA ALA A 192 24.63 -12.42 -1.89
C ALA A 192 23.21 -11.87 -1.65
N VAL A 193 22.72 -11.88 -0.40
CA VAL A 193 21.41 -11.29 -0.08
C VAL A 193 21.47 -9.77 -0.09
N LEU A 194 22.59 -9.19 0.33
CA LEU A 194 22.81 -7.73 0.42
C LEU A 194 23.05 -7.08 -0.95
N GLU A 195 23.58 -7.83 -1.91
CA GLU A 195 23.75 -7.37 -3.30
C GLU A 195 22.39 -7.07 -3.95
N GLY A 196 21.40 -7.92 -3.72
CA GLY A 196 20.03 -7.73 -4.23
C GLY A 196 19.17 -6.75 -3.44
N ILE A 197 19.74 -6.01 -2.48
CA ILE A 197 19.04 -4.97 -1.71
C ILE A 197 19.46 -3.62 -2.28
N THR A 198 18.57 -2.96 -3.02
CA THR A 198 18.84 -1.69 -3.71
C THR A 198 18.23 -0.48 -3.03
N ASP A 199 17.24 -0.71 -2.18
CA ASP A 199 16.40 0.32 -1.55
C ASP A 199 15.79 -0.20 -0.23
N MET A 200 15.15 0.69 0.54
CA MET A 200 14.58 0.34 1.84
C MET A 200 13.43 -0.68 1.73
N PHE A 201 12.69 -0.66 0.61
CA PHE A 201 11.60 -1.62 0.36
C PHE A 201 12.12 -3.05 0.22
N SER A 202 13.12 -3.25 -0.64
CA SER A 202 13.79 -4.53 -0.83
C SER A 202 14.48 -4.99 0.45
N ALA A 203 15.11 -4.07 1.21
CA ALA A 203 15.67 -4.38 2.53
C ALA A 203 14.62 -4.92 3.51
N CYS A 204 13.52 -4.18 3.71
CA CYS A 204 12.44 -4.58 4.60
C CYS A 204 11.78 -5.88 4.15
N LYS A 205 11.52 -6.05 2.84
CA LYS A 205 10.98 -7.29 2.25
C LYS A 205 11.88 -8.49 2.56
N LYS A 206 13.21 -8.35 2.43
CA LYS A 206 14.17 -9.42 2.77
C LYS A 206 14.26 -9.68 4.29
N MET A 207 14.19 -8.64 5.12
CA MET A 207 14.15 -8.77 6.58
C MET A 207 12.91 -9.51 7.07
N MET A 208 11.74 -9.21 6.51
CA MET A 208 10.50 -9.93 6.79
C MET A 208 10.57 -11.38 6.30
N ALA A 209 11.04 -11.61 5.07
CA ALA A 209 11.16 -12.97 4.52
C ALA A 209 12.12 -13.86 5.34
N LYS A 210 13.08 -13.27 6.05
CA LYS A 210 14.01 -13.96 6.96
C LYS A 210 13.52 -13.99 8.41
N GLY A 211 12.31 -13.51 8.70
CA GLY A 211 11.74 -13.45 10.05
C GLY A 211 12.52 -12.56 11.01
N LYS A 212 13.22 -11.54 10.49
CA LYS A 212 14.03 -10.61 11.29
C LYS A 212 13.21 -9.44 11.80
N ILE A 213 12.16 -9.07 11.07
CA ILE A 213 11.17 -8.06 11.46
C ILE A 213 9.78 -8.55 11.08
N ASP A 214 8.77 -8.04 11.77
CA ASP A 214 7.36 -8.15 11.42
C ASP A 214 6.74 -6.74 11.43
N ILE A 215 5.54 -6.60 10.84
CA ILE A 215 4.80 -5.34 10.93
C ILE A 215 4.49 -5.03 12.41
N GLY A 216 4.99 -3.89 12.88
CA GLY A 216 4.87 -3.45 14.26
C GLY A 216 5.96 -4.00 15.21
N LYS A 217 6.91 -4.80 14.70
CA LYS A 217 8.07 -5.30 15.45
C LYS A 217 9.36 -4.91 14.71
N TYR A 218 9.79 -3.67 14.93
CA TYR A 218 10.92 -3.08 14.20
C TYR A 218 12.21 -2.97 15.00
N ASP A 219 12.34 -3.65 16.14
CA ASP A 219 13.55 -3.57 17.00
C ASP A 219 14.84 -3.87 16.22
N LYS A 220 14.79 -4.87 15.33
CA LYS A 220 15.93 -5.23 14.48
C LYS A 220 16.22 -4.22 13.37
N LEU A 221 15.20 -3.52 12.88
CA LEU A 221 15.41 -2.41 11.94
C LEU A 221 16.03 -1.21 12.67
N ILE A 222 15.52 -0.88 13.87
CA ILE A 222 16.08 0.16 14.74
C ILE A 222 17.55 -0.13 15.05
N GLU A 223 17.89 -1.36 15.43
CA GLU A 223 19.29 -1.77 15.67
C GLU A 223 20.20 -1.52 14.45
N VAL A 224 19.66 -1.64 13.23
CA VAL A 224 20.43 -1.43 11.98
C VAL A 224 20.58 0.06 11.65
N VAL A 225 19.54 0.88 11.84
CA VAL A 225 19.54 2.29 11.42
C VAL A 225 20.05 3.25 12.50
N GLU A 226 19.94 2.89 13.79
CA GLU A 226 20.36 3.75 14.92
C GLU A 226 21.81 4.26 14.84
N PRO A 227 22.81 3.47 14.40
CA PRO A 227 24.18 3.96 14.26
C PRO A 227 24.41 4.88 13.06
N ILE A 228 23.45 4.95 12.13
CA ILE A 228 23.55 5.71 10.88
C ILE A 228 22.99 7.09 11.13
N ASP A 229 21.69 7.15 11.44
CA ASP A 229 21.00 8.39 11.75
C ASP A 229 19.89 8.14 12.78
N LYS A 230 19.82 9.04 13.77
CA LYS A 230 18.77 9.05 14.79
C LYS A 230 17.42 9.45 14.20
N ASN A 231 17.38 10.23 13.11
CA ASN A 231 16.13 10.62 12.46
C ASN A 231 15.39 9.38 11.94
N LEU A 232 16.11 8.39 11.39
CA LEU A 232 15.53 7.11 10.95
C LEU A 232 14.87 6.35 12.11
N VAL A 233 15.45 6.42 13.32
CA VAL A 233 14.86 5.83 14.52
C VAL A 233 13.61 6.59 14.95
N ASP A 234 13.64 7.91 14.88
CA ASP A 234 12.50 8.75 15.24
C ASP A 234 11.32 8.54 14.27
N ILE A 235 11.58 8.37 12.96
CA ILE A 235 10.59 7.97 11.94
C ILE A 235 9.92 6.64 12.35
N ILE A 236 10.70 5.58 12.59
CA ILE A 236 10.15 4.26 12.98
C ILE A 236 9.27 4.38 14.22
N ASN A 237 9.73 5.12 15.23
CA ASN A 237 8.98 5.31 16.47
C ASN A 237 7.69 6.11 16.29
N GLU A 238 7.67 7.10 15.39
CA GLU A 238 6.44 7.81 15.04
C GLU A 238 5.41 6.86 14.44
N TYR A 239 5.81 6.01 13.50
CA TYR A 239 4.89 5.05 12.89
C TYR A 239 4.43 3.95 13.85
N LEU A 240 5.28 3.50 14.80
CA LEU A 240 4.84 2.62 15.88
C LEU A 240 3.73 3.26 16.72
N LYS A 241 3.86 4.54 17.07
CA LYS A 241 2.80 5.28 17.78
C LYS A 241 1.52 5.35 16.95
N LYS A 242 1.62 5.66 15.64
CA LYS A 242 0.47 5.66 14.72
C LYS A 242 -0.22 4.30 14.64
N MET A 243 0.52 3.20 14.82
CA MET A 243 -0.02 1.82 14.90
C MET A 243 -0.61 1.47 16.28
N GLY A 244 -0.52 2.34 17.27
CA GLY A 244 -0.91 2.07 18.65
C GLY A 244 0.05 1.15 19.40
N ILE A 245 1.32 1.12 18.99
CA ILE A 245 2.38 0.30 19.58
C ILE A 245 3.32 1.23 20.34
N GLU A 246 3.71 0.84 21.56
CA GLU A 246 4.67 1.62 22.34
C GLU A 246 6.03 1.65 21.63
N PRO A 247 6.67 2.83 21.51
CA PRO A 247 8.00 2.95 20.93
C PRO A 247 9.02 2.16 21.73
N THR A 248 10.04 1.63 21.05
CA THR A 248 11.15 0.97 21.73
C THR A 248 11.87 1.99 22.64
N PRO A 249 12.07 1.70 23.95
CA PRO A 249 12.70 2.64 24.86
C PRO A 249 14.14 2.92 24.42
N LYS A 250 14.50 4.21 24.31
CA LYS A 250 15.88 4.64 24.03
C LYS A 250 16.80 4.02 25.08
N LYS A 251 17.60 3.01 24.69
CA LYS A 251 18.61 2.45 25.59
C LYS A 251 19.57 3.57 25.92
N LYS A 252 19.50 4.08 27.16
CA LYS A 252 20.48 5.01 27.71
C LYS A 252 21.84 4.30 27.59
N LEU A 253 22.66 4.71 26.63
CA LEU A 253 24.02 4.20 26.49
C LEU A 253 24.70 4.43 27.85
N MET A 254 24.92 3.36 28.60
CA MET A 254 25.82 3.41 29.74
C MET A 254 27.19 3.68 29.16
N ARG A 255 27.61 4.95 29.22
CA ARG A 255 29.01 5.33 29.06
C ARG A 255 29.78 4.58 30.13
N THR A 256 30.40 3.47 29.76
CA THR A 256 31.48 2.88 30.53
C THR A 256 32.57 3.94 30.59
N ARG A 257 32.68 4.60 31.75
CA ARG A 257 33.87 5.37 32.12
C ARG A 257 35.03 4.38 32.07
N SER A 258 35.81 4.43 30.99
CA SER A 258 37.16 3.89 31.00
C SER A 258 37.89 4.64 32.10
N SER A 259 38.16 3.92 33.18
CA SER A 259 39.04 4.37 34.23
C SER A 259 40.43 4.16 33.66
N ASP A 260 41.05 5.24 33.17
CA ASP A 260 42.50 5.28 33.10
C ASP A 260 43.01 4.97 34.50
N SER A 261 43.72 3.87 34.62
CA SER A 261 44.51 3.53 35.79
C SER A 261 45.92 3.30 35.29
N SER A 262 46.72 4.32 35.62
CA SER A 262 48.18 4.45 35.71
C SER A 262 49.04 3.22 35.50
#